data_AF-A0A4R5FF85-F1
#
_entry.id   AF-A0A4R5FF85-F1
#
_cell.length_a   1.000
_cell.length_b   1.000
_cell.length_c   1.000
_cell.angle_alpha   90.00
_cell.angle_beta   90.00
_cell.angle_gamma   90.00
#
_symmetry.space_group_name_H-M   'P 1'
#
loop_
_entity.id
_entity.type
_entity.pdbx_description
1 polymer ?
#
loop_
_entity_poly.entity_id
_entity_poly.type
_entity_poly.pdbx_seq_one_letter_code
_entity_poly.pdbx_strand_id
1 'polypeptide(L)'
;MENNEKNERGRLTDEQALKMFKEENLDLTLDQARIILEFMRKLASITVSNFLNQQNETNSRPLCESEYGRASRQRIFTKKSRRSAKKILPDK
;
A
#
# COMPACT_ATOMS: atom_id res chain seq x y z
N MET A 1 -4.14 23.04 -31.72
CA MET A 1 -3.46 21.75 -31.52
C MET A 1 -2.32 22.02 -30.56
N GLU A 2 -2.46 21.57 -29.32
CA GLU A 2 -1.60 21.94 -28.20
C GLU A 2 -0.29 21.14 -28.25
N ASN A 3 0.83 21.84 -28.19
CA ASN A 3 2.18 21.32 -28.40
C ASN A 3 2.57 20.28 -27.32
N ASN A 4 2.73 19.02 -27.76
CA ASN A 4 3.28 17.88 -27.01
C ASN A 4 4.81 17.97 -26.78
N GLU A 5 5.39 19.17 -26.63
CA GLU A 5 6.86 19.34 -26.53
C GLU A 5 7.38 19.47 -25.09
N LYS A 6 6.52 19.42 -24.07
CA LYS A 6 6.95 19.67 -22.67
C LYS A 6 7.44 18.45 -21.88
N ASN A 7 7.45 17.24 -22.45
CA ASN A 7 7.69 16.00 -21.68
C ASN A 7 8.92 15.17 -22.10
N GLU A 8 9.98 15.78 -22.62
CA GLU A 8 11.18 15.02 -23.06
C GLU A 8 12.31 14.93 -22.02
N ARG A 9 12.22 15.64 -20.89
CA ARG A 9 13.35 15.80 -19.94
C ARG A 9 13.76 14.56 -19.12
N GLY A 10 13.25 13.39 -19.43
CA GLY A 10 13.62 12.14 -18.75
C GLY A 10 13.12 10.86 -19.42
N ARG A 11 12.55 10.96 -20.62
CA ARG A 11 12.06 9.79 -21.33
C ARG A 11 13.21 9.19 -22.13
N LEU A 12 13.64 8.01 -21.73
CA LEU A 12 14.66 7.26 -22.46
C LEU A 12 14.11 6.82 -23.83
N THR A 13 14.83 7.16 -24.89
CA THR A 13 14.48 6.78 -26.27
C THR A 13 15.08 5.43 -26.65
N ASP A 14 14.52 4.80 -27.69
CA ASP A 14 14.96 3.48 -28.17
C ASP A 14 16.44 3.47 -28.58
N GLU A 15 16.92 4.56 -29.19
CA GLU A 15 18.31 4.75 -29.59
C GLU A 15 19.26 4.89 -28.40
N GLN A 16 18.83 5.61 -27.36
CA GLN A 16 19.60 5.75 -26.13
C GLN A 16 19.70 4.43 -25.38
N ALA A 17 18.60 3.65 -25.33
CA ALA A 17 18.64 2.31 -24.76
C ALA A 17 19.58 1.40 -25.53
N LEU A 18 19.53 1.43 -26.86
CA LEU A 18 20.42 0.64 -27.69
C LEU A 18 21.90 0.96 -27.41
N LYS A 19 22.23 2.24 -27.20
CA LYS A 19 23.57 2.66 -26.80
C LYS A 19 23.96 2.10 -25.42
N MET A 20 23.06 2.18 -24.43
CA MET A 20 23.30 1.61 -23.09
C MET A 20 23.48 0.10 -23.13
N PHE A 21 22.71 -0.63 -23.93
CA PHE A 21 22.87 -2.08 -24.08
C PHE A 21 24.21 -2.45 -24.72
N LYS A 22 24.69 -1.65 -25.68
CA LYS A 22 26.03 -1.84 -26.27
C LYS A 22 27.16 -1.59 -25.27
N GLU A 23 27.00 -0.60 -24.38
CA GLU A 23 27.96 -0.36 -23.29
C GLU A 23 28.09 -1.57 -22.35
N GLU A 24 27.01 -2.31 -22.16
CA GLU A 24 26.94 -3.57 -21.40
C GLU A 24 27.28 -4.82 -22.22
N ASN A 25 27.83 -4.67 -23.43
CA ASN A 25 28.17 -5.76 -24.37
C ASN A 25 26.97 -6.62 -24.81
N LEU A 26 25.76 -6.05 -24.85
CA LEU A 26 24.56 -6.70 -25.39
C LEU A 26 24.28 -6.21 -26.80
N ASP A 27 24.52 -7.07 -27.78
CA ASP A 27 24.17 -6.82 -29.19
C ASP A 27 22.68 -7.08 -29.43
N LEU A 28 21.92 -6.00 -29.43
CA LEU A 28 20.49 -6.00 -29.71
C LEU A 28 20.18 -5.20 -30.98
N THR A 29 19.04 -5.48 -31.59
CA THR A 29 18.47 -4.64 -32.66
C THR A 29 17.66 -3.50 -32.06
N LEU A 30 17.42 -2.44 -32.86
CA LEU A 30 16.61 -1.30 -32.43
C LEU A 30 15.19 -1.73 -32.01
N ASP A 31 14.59 -2.67 -32.75
CA ASP A 31 13.26 -3.21 -32.44
C ASP A 31 13.24 -3.97 -31.11
N GLN A 32 14.29 -4.75 -30.82
CA GLN A 32 14.42 -5.42 -29.52
C GLN A 32 14.57 -4.41 -28.38
N ALA A 33 15.39 -3.36 -28.57
CA ALA A 33 15.53 -2.30 -27.58
C ALA A 33 14.20 -1.59 -27.31
N ARG A 34 13.40 -1.33 -28.35
CA ARG A 34 12.04 -0.79 -28.22
C ARG A 34 11.14 -1.71 -27.39
N ILE A 35 11.10 -3.00 -27.70
CA ILE A 35 10.27 -3.98 -26.98
C ILE A 35 10.67 -4.03 -25.50
N ILE A 36 11.96 -4.04 -25.20
CA ILE A 36 12.47 -4.05 -23.83
C ILE A 36 12.03 -2.78 -23.09
N LEU A 37 12.18 -1.61 -23.71
CA LEU A 37 11.73 -0.35 -23.10
C LEU A 37 10.23 -0.32 -22.84
N GLU A 38 9.41 -0.80 -23.78
CA GLU A 38 7.97 -0.90 -23.58
C GLU A 38 7.62 -1.83 -22.42
N PHE A 39 8.30 -2.97 -22.33
CA PHE A 39 8.12 -3.90 -21.23
C PHE A 39 8.47 -3.26 -19.88
N MET A 40 9.61 -2.57 -19.78
CA MET A 40 10.01 -1.87 -18.56
C MET A 40 9.01 -0.77 -18.15
N ARG A 41 8.47 -0.02 -19.13
CA ARG A 41 7.43 0.97 -18.86
C ARG A 41 6.17 0.33 -18.29
N LYS A 42 5.72 -0.79 -18.86
CA LYS A 42 4.56 -1.53 -18.34
C LYS A 42 4.79 -2.02 -16.92
N LEU A 43 5.96 -2.59 -16.62
CA LEU A 43 6.31 -3.00 -15.26
C LEU A 43 6.31 -1.83 -14.27
N ALA A 44 6.88 -0.70 -14.65
CA ALA A 44 6.90 0.50 -13.82
C ALA A 44 5.47 1.01 -13.56
N SER A 45 4.62 1.08 -14.59
CA SER A 45 3.22 1.47 -14.45
C SER A 45 2.47 0.57 -13.48
N ILE A 46 2.59 -0.76 -13.63
CA ILE A 46 1.95 -1.73 -12.71
C ILE A 46 2.44 -1.51 -11.28
N THR A 47 3.75 -1.37 -11.09
CA THR A 47 4.36 -1.18 -9.76
C THR A 47 3.86 0.09 -9.09
N VAL A 48 3.83 1.21 -9.82
CA VAL A 48 3.34 2.50 -9.32
C VAL A 48 1.84 2.42 -9.02
N SER A 49 1.03 1.84 -9.91
CA SER A 49 -0.40 1.65 -9.68
C SER A 49 -0.67 0.81 -8.43
N ASN A 50 0.04 -0.29 -8.25
CA ASN A 50 -0.10 -1.14 -7.07
C ASN A 50 0.27 -0.38 -5.78
N PHE A 51 1.36 0.38 -5.80
CA PHE A 51 1.78 1.18 -4.66
C PHE A 51 0.72 2.25 -4.28
N LEU A 52 0.21 2.99 -5.27
CA LEU A 52 -0.81 4.02 -5.05
C LEU A 52 -2.13 3.41 -4.55
N ASN A 53 -2.54 2.27 -5.10
CA ASN A 53 -3.76 1.58 -4.67
C ASN A 53 -3.66 1.07 -3.23
N GLN A 54 -2.52 0.52 -2.82
CA GLN A 54 -2.30 0.09 -1.43
C GLN A 54 -2.42 1.25 -0.43
N GLN A 55 -1.91 2.44 -0.77
CA GLN A 55 -2.04 3.63 0.08
C GLN A 55 -3.52 4.04 0.25
N ASN A 56 -4.30 3.99 -0.83
CA ASN A 56 -5.74 4.29 -0.78
C ASN A 56 -6.49 3.27 0.09
N GLU A 57 -6.15 1.98 0.01
CA GLU A 57 -6.75 0.94 0.84
C GLU A 57 -6.44 1.12 2.33
N THR A 58 -5.19 1.46 2.69
CA THR A 58 -4.83 1.73 4.09
C THR A 58 -5.52 2.95 4.68
N ASN A 59 -5.85 3.96 3.87
CA ASN A 59 -6.64 5.12 4.27
C ASN A 59 -8.16 4.85 4.30
N SER A 60 -8.59 3.75 3.68
CA SER A 60 -10.00 3.35 3.62
C SER A 60 -10.39 2.34 4.70
N ARG A 61 -9.47 1.96 5.61
CA ARG A 61 -9.88 1.25 6.82
C ARG A 61 -10.93 2.13 7.51
N PRO A 62 -12.17 1.63 7.75
CA PRO A 62 -13.06 2.35 8.61
C PRO A 62 -12.31 2.52 9.92
N LEU A 63 -12.21 3.76 10.42
CA LEU A 63 -11.91 4.02 11.82
C LEU A 63 -12.77 3.02 12.59
N CYS A 64 -12.15 1.98 13.14
CA CYS A 64 -12.82 1.11 14.08
C CYS A 64 -13.26 2.09 15.17
N GLU A 65 -14.56 2.40 15.21
CA GLU A 65 -15.14 3.14 16.31
C GLU A 65 -14.88 2.28 17.53
N SER A 66 -13.74 2.54 18.18
CA SER A 66 -13.47 1.97 19.47
C SER A 66 -14.68 2.34 20.32
N GLU A 67 -15.36 1.35 20.90
CA GLU A 67 -16.56 1.51 21.75
C GLU A 67 -16.33 2.45 22.95
N TYR A 68 -15.14 3.03 23.09
CA TYR A 68 -14.75 4.00 24.10
C TYR A 68 -15.08 5.45 23.70
N GLY A 69 -16.29 5.64 23.17
CA GLY A 69 -16.95 6.95 23.10
C GLY A 69 -17.42 7.38 24.50
N ARG A 70 -16.51 8.02 25.26
CA ARG A 70 -16.79 8.93 26.40
C ARG A 70 -17.79 8.46 27.47
N ALA A 71 -17.29 7.76 28.49
CA ALA A 71 -17.93 7.76 29.82
C ALA A 71 -17.30 8.82 30.73
N SER A 72 -17.52 10.10 30.42
CA SER A 72 -17.23 11.22 31.34
C SER A 72 -18.50 11.64 32.07
N ARG A 73 -19.02 10.79 32.96
CA ARG A 73 -19.86 11.23 34.09
C ARG A 73 -19.54 10.38 35.31
N GLN A 74 -19.09 11.03 36.37
CA GLN A 74 -18.71 10.43 37.64
C GLN A 74 -19.73 9.39 38.13
N ARG A 75 -19.23 8.27 38.66
CA ARG A 75 -19.72 7.69 39.91
C ARG A 75 -18.67 6.73 40.48
N ILE A 76 -18.03 7.23 41.54
CA ILE A 76 -17.28 6.47 42.53
C ILE A 76 -18.15 5.31 43.02
N PHE A 77 -17.79 4.05 42.74
CA PHE A 77 -18.20 2.93 43.59
C PHE A 77 -17.11 1.83 43.64
N THR A 78 -16.66 1.64 44.88
CA THR A 78 -15.64 0.78 45.47
C THR A 78 -15.45 -0.63 44.87
N LYS A 79 -14.18 -1.06 44.76
CA LYS A 79 -13.78 -2.46 44.56
C LYS A 79 -14.44 -3.35 45.63
N LYS A 80 -15.31 -4.28 45.23
CA LYS A 80 -15.75 -5.38 46.12
C LYS A 80 -15.24 -6.72 45.59
N SER A 81 -14.26 -7.23 46.34
CA SER A 81 -13.74 -8.59 46.37
C SER A 81 -14.87 -9.63 46.30
N ARG A 82 -14.85 -10.50 45.29
CA ARG A 82 -15.67 -11.73 45.30
C ARG A 82 -14.99 -12.74 46.21
N ARG A 83 -15.39 -12.75 47.49
CA ARG A 83 -15.08 -13.86 48.41
C ARG A 83 -15.88 -15.10 48.00
N SER A 84 -15.22 -16.24 48.17
CA SER A 84 -15.60 -17.59 47.83
C SER A 84 -16.75 -18.17 48.68
N ALA A 85 -17.43 -19.14 48.05
CA ALA A 85 -18.09 -20.34 48.58
C ALA A 85 -19.06 -20.24 49.78
N LYS A 86 -20.31 -20.69 49.55
CA LYS A 86 -21.06 -21.50 50.52
C LYS A 86 -21.80 -22.63 49.81
N LYS A 87 -21.59 -23.85 50.33
CA LYS A 87 -22.18 -25.11 49.90
C LYS A 87 -23.64 -25.18 50.35
N ILE A 88 -24.51 -25.75 49.52
CA ILE A 88 -25.88 -26.11 49.90
C ILE A 88 -25.92 -27.64 50.03
N LEU A 89 -26.42 -28.15 51.16
CA LEU A 89 -26.73 -29.55 51.45
C LEU A 89 -28.25 -29.64 51.75
N PRO A 90 -28.85 -30.84 51.70
CA PRO A 90 -29.89 -31.25 50.76
C PRO A 90 -31.32 -31.11 51.32
N ASP A 91 -32.30 -31.29 50.45
CA ASP A 91 -33.72 -31.34 50.81
C ASP A 91 -34.08 -32.63 51.58
N LYS A 92 -35.08 -32.47 52.45
CA LYS A 92 -35.56 -33.40 53.48
C LYS A 92 -36.18 -34.68 52.94
#